data_AF-A0A1Q4WG94-F1
#
_entry.id   AF-A0A1Q4WG94-F1
#
_cell.length_a   1.000
_cell.length_b   1.000
_cell.length_c   1.000
_cell.angle_alpha   90.00
_cell.angle_beta   90.00
_cell.angle_gamma   90.00
#
_symmetry.space_group_name_H-M   'P 1'
#
loop_
_entity.id
_entity.type
_entity.pdbx_description
1 polymer ?
#
loop_
_entity_poly.entity_id
_entity_poly.type
_entity_poly.pdbx_seq_one_letter_code
_entity_poly.pdbx_strand_id
1 'polypeptide(L)' 'MFAIYGDRCHICGHEGAGEADHLTPVSVDPGQPLDPHGMRPAHGANAPCPTCLRLCNTERGNRPITRAVRTSRNW' A
#
# COMPACT_ATOMS: atom_id res chain seq x y z
N MET A 1 -11.49 -1.70 -4.84
CA MET A 1 -10.39 -1.40 -3.90
C MET A 1 -10.56 -0.02 -3.26
N PHE A 2 -10.27 1.07 -3.96
CA PHE A 2 -10.40 2.44 -3.41
C PHE A 2 -11.80 2.80 -2.92
N ALA A 3 -12.86 2.34 -3.61
CA ALA A 3 -14.23 2.53 -3.14
C ALA A 3 -14.56 1.81 -1.81
N ILE A 4 -13.76 0.81 -1.42
CA ILE A 4 -13.98 -0.01 -0.21
C ILE A 4 -13.10 0.46 0.94
N TYR A 5 -11.84 0.82 0.65
CA TYR A 5 -10.83 1.14 1.68
C TYR A 5 -10.28 2.58 1.62
N GLY A 6 -10.83 3.42 0.74
CA GLY A 6 -10.38 4.79 0.55
C GLY A 6 -9.01 4.90 -0.14
N ASP A 7 -8.34 6.03 0.07
CA ASP A 7 -7.02 6.39 -0.45
C ASP A 7 -5.94 6.42 0.66
N ARG A 8 -6.22 5.82 1.81
CA ARG A 8 -5.22 5.71 2.88
C ARG A 8 -4.21 4.63 2.57
N CYS A 9 -2.94 5.03 2.44
CA CYS A 9 -1.83 4.11 2.23
C CYS A 9 -1.73 3.11 3.39
N HIS A 10 -1.77 1.81 3.12
CA HIS A 10 -1.68 0.80 4.18
C HIS A 10 -0.27 0.64 4.76
N ILE A 11 0.73 1.13 4.03
CA ILE A 11 2.14 1.07 4.43
C ILE A 11 2.48 2.21 5.39
N CYS A 12 2.14 3.46 5.02
CA CYS A 12 2.49 4.66 5.78
C CYS A 12 1.28 5.41 6.40
N GLY A 13 0.06 4.90 6.25
CA GLY A 13 -1.13 5.49 6.88
C GLY A 13 -1.52 6.90 6.41
N HIS A 14 -0.85 7.49 5.43
CA HIS A 14 -1.20 8.80 4.87
C HIS A 14 -2.20 8.67 3.72
N GLU A 15 -3.04 9.69 3.56
CA GLU A 15 -4.01 9.78 2.44
C GLU A 15 -3.30 10.05 1.10
N GLY A 16 -4.06 10.04 0.00
CA GLY A 16 -3.56 10.32 -1.35
C GLY A 16 -2.86 9.14 -2.02
N ALA A 17 -3.11 7.90 -1.55
CA ALA A 17 -2.64 6.71 -2.25
C ALA A 17 -3.47 6.48 -3.52
N GLY A 18 -2.79 6.35 -4.66
CA GLY A 18 -3.43 6.16 -5.97
C GLY A 18 -3.19 4.79 -6.59
N GLU A 19 -2.40 3.92 -5.95
CA GLU A 19 -2.08 2.59 -6.47
C GLU A 19 -2.59 1.47 -5.57
N ALA A 20 -2.88 0.31 -6.16
CA ALA A 20 -3.24 -0.89 -5.42
C ALA A 20 -1.99 -1.74 -5.19
N ASP A 21 -1.69 -2.03 -3.92
CA ASP A 21 -0.61 -2.94 -3.52
C ASP A 21 -1.20 -4.27 -3.03
N HIS A 22 -0.58 -5.37 -3.45
CA HIS A 22 -1.00 -6.71 -3.03
C HIS A 22 -0.50 -6.96 -1.61
N LEU A 23 -1.38 -7.40 -0.71
CA LEU A 23 -0.99 -7.75 0.66
C LEU A 23 0.05 -8.87 0.67
N THR A 24 -0.18 -9.91 -0.16
CA THR A 24 0.81 -10.93 -0.50
C THR A 24 1.57 -10.49 -1.75
N PRO A 25 2.89 -10.30 -1.70
CA PRO A 25 3.65 -9.94 -2.89
C PRO A 25 3.46 -10.93 -4.04
N VAL A 26 3.31 -10.43 -5.28
CA VAL A 26 3.15 -11.26 -6.49
C VAL A 26 4.35 -12.21 -6.70
N SER A 27 5.54 -11.83 -6.23
CA SER A 27 6.71 -12.72 -6.26
C SER A 27 6.58 -13.95 -5.36
N VAL A 28 5.68 -13.92 -4.37
CA VAL A 28 5.40 -15.04 -3.46
C VAL A 28 4.25 -15.89 -4.00
N ASP A 29 3.20 -15.23 -4.52
CA ASP A 29 2.09 -15.91 -5.20
C ASP A 29 1.78 -15.20 -6.54
N PRO A 30 2.36 -15.68 -7.66
CA PRO A 30 2.14 -15.08 -8.98
C PRO A 30 0.78 -15.42 -9.57
N GLY A 31 0.07 -16.42 -9.04
CA GLY A 31 -1.24 -16.87 -9.51
C GLY A 31 -2.42 -16.22 -8.81
N GLN A 32 -2.17 -15.31 -7.86
CA GLN A 32 -3.24 -14.71 -7.07
C GLN A 32 -4.20 -13.91 -7.97
N PRO A 33 -5.52 -14.08 -7.79
CA PRO A 33 -6.50 -13.31 -8.55
C PRO A 33 -6.41 -11.82 -8.20
N LEU A 34 -6.85 -10.97 -9.13
CA LEU A 34 -7.08 -9.55 -8.86
C LEU A 34 -8.29 -9.39 -7.93
N ASP A 35 -8.08 -9.67 -6.63
CA ASP A 35 -9.09 -9.57 -5.59
C ASP A 35 -8.94 -8.24 -4.82
N PRO A 36 -9.95 -7.35 -4.86
CA PRO A 36 -9.98 -6.13 -4.05
C PRO A 36 -9.78 -6.38 -2.54
N HIS A 37 -10.10 -7.56 -2.02
CA HIS A 37 -9.88 -7.90 -0.62
C HIS A 37 -8.43 -8.29 -0.31
N GLY A 38 -7.69 -8.78 -1.30
CA GLY A 38 -6.25 -9.08 -1.24
C GLY A 38 -5.34 -7.88 -1.50
N MET A 39 -5.92 -6.71 -1.79
CA MET A 39 -5.19 -5.49 -2.09
C MET A 39 -5.47 -4.38 -1.09
N ARG A 40 -4.55 -3.42 -0.97
CA ARG A 40 -4.74 -2.20 -0.17
C ARG A 40 -4.17 -0.97 -0.90
N PRO A 41 -4.64 0.25 -0.61
CA PRO A 41 -4.15 1.45 -1.29
C PRO A 41 -2.71 1.70 -0.85
N ALA A 42 -1.82 2.05 -1.75
CA ALA A 42 -0.45 2.43 -1.43
C ALA A 42 0.05 3.56 -2.34
N HIS A 43 1.01 4.33 -1.84
CA HIS A 43 1.74 5.30 -2.65
C HIS A 43 2.77 4.59 -3.51
N GLY A 44 2.82 4.90 -4.80
CA GLY A 44 3.79 4.35 -5.74
C GLY A 44 4.18 5.36 -6.79
N ALA A 45 4.76 4.92 -7.90
CA ALA A 45 5.38 5.81 -8.89
C ALA A 45 4.40 6.86 -9.48
N ASN A 46 3.12 6.51 -9.61
CA ASN A 46 2.08 7.39 -10.16
C ASN A 46 1.44 8.28 -9.09
N ALA A 47 1.58 7.92 -7.81
CA ALA A 47 0.99 8.63 -6.68
C ALA A 47 1.96 8.59 -5.48
N PRO A 48 3.06 9.37 -5.53
CA PRO A 48 4.05 9.42 -4.45
C PRO A 48 3.43 9.99 -3.17
N CYS A 49 3.96 9.59 -2.01
CA CYS A 49 3.44 10.08 -0.73
C CYS A 49 3.82 11.56 -0.53
N PRO A 50 2.86 12.49 -0.35
CA PRO A 50 3.17 13.91 -0.16
C PRO A 50 3.80 14.20 1.21
N THR A 51 3.66 13.27 2.17
CA THR A 51 4.19 13.43 3.53
C THR A 51 5.52 12.70 3.72
N CYS A 52 5.63 11.47 3.22
CA CYS A 52 6.87 10.69 3.35
C CYS A 52 7.90 11.07 2.27
N LEU A 53 7.46 11.66 1.15
CA LEU A 53 8.27 11.90 -0.05
C LEU A 53 8.91 10.61 -0.58
N ARG A 54 8.16 9.52 -0.50
CA ARG A 54 8.60 8.14 -0.77
C ARG A 54 7.60 7.42 -1.66
N LEU A 55 8.10 6.41 -2.36
CA LEU A 55 7.31 5.49 -3.16
C LEU A 55 7.06 4.23 -2.33
N CYS A 56 6.15 4.32 -1.34
CA CYS A 56 5.99 3.30 -0.31
C CYS A 56 5.84 1.87 -0.85
N ASN A 57 5.04 1.69 -1.90
CA ASN A 57 4.82 0.42 -2.58
C ASN A 57 6.11 -0.09 -3.25
N THR A 58 6.77 0.78 -4.04
CA THR A 58 8.01 0.45 -4.74
C THR A 58 9.14 0.11 -3.78
N GLU A 59 9.28 0.87 -2.68
CA GLU A 59 10.30 0.64 -1.66
C GLU A 59 10.05 -0.62 -0.81
N ARG A 60 8.78 -0.99 -0.63
CA ARG A 60 8.40 -2.25 0.04
C ARG A 60 8.89 -3.46 -0.76
N GLY A 61 8.67 -3.46 -2.08
CA GLY A 61 9.00 -4.58 -2.95
C GLY A 61 8.31 -5.88 -2.50
N ASN A 62 9.08 -6.96 -2.35
CA ASN A 62 8.56 -8.27 -1.94
C ASN A 62 8.49 -8.49 -0.43
N ARG A 63 8.72 -7.45 0.39
CA ARG A 63 8.75 -7.61 1.84
C ARG A 63 7.34 -7.79 2.39
N PRO A 64 7.07 -8.84 3.20
CA PRO A 64 5.78 -8.96 3.86
C PRO A 64 5.55 -7.74 4.77
N ILE A 65 4.32 -7.24 4.82
CA ILE A 65 3.93 -6.21 5.78
C ILE A 65 3.84 -6.89 7.15
N THR A 66 4.97 -7.00 7.85
CA THR A 66 5.03 -7.61 9.19
C THR A 66 4.41 -6.72 10.26
N ARG A 67 4.21 -5.43 9.96
CA ARG A 67 3.50 -4.47 10.78
C ARG A 67 3.06 -3.30 9.91
N ALA A 68 1.82 -2.83 10.05
CA ALA A 68 1.49 -1.48 9.58
C ALA A 68 2.48 -0.54 10.28
N VAL A 69 3.28 0.21 9.52
CA VAL A 69 4.23 1.14 10.11
C VAL A 69 3.38 2.12 10.91
N ARG A 70 3.58 2.16 12.24
CA ARG A 70 2.94 3.17 13.09
C ARG A 70 3.34 4.53 12.53
N THR A 71 2.41 5.22 11.90
CA THR A 71 2.67 6.57 11.41
C THR A 71 2.08 7.58 12.38
N SER A 72 2.59 8.81 12.29
CA SER A 72 2.45 9.88 13.29
C SER A 72 1.02 10.41 13.49
N ARG A 73 -0.02 9.74 12.98
CA ARG A 73 -1.43 10.09 13.16
C ARG A 73 -2.13 9.37 14.32
N ASN A 74 -1.40 8.78 15.25
CA ASN A 74 -2.00 8.31 16.52
C ASN A 74 -1.84 9.40 17.58
N TRP A 75 -2.81 10.31 17.64
CA TRP A 75 -3.27 10.94 18.88
C TRP A 75 -4.61 10.31 19.22
#